data_AF-A0A3M2EVS8-F1
#
_entry.id   AF-A0A3M2EVS8-F1
#
_cell.length_a   1.000
_cell.length_b   1.000
_cell.length_c   1.000
_cell.angle_alpha   90.00
_cell.angle_beta   90.00
_cell.angle_gamma   90.00
#
_symmetry.space_group_name_H-M   'P 1'
#
loop_
_entity.id
_entity.type
_entity.pdbx_description
1 polymer ?
#
loop_
_entity_poly.entity_id
_entity_poly.type
_entity_poly.pdbx_seq_one_letter_code
_entity_poly.pdbx_strand_id
1 'polypeptide(L)'
;MFGILEKNLFFDFPFFLTRTEIMARYKPNTDLDRRTEEAGRETEENYVQMLEESGDGAWIENVFVDLKELVDRRFACCTRKCLARGARKVSGLSCCAHFDVSVSPRERDRILAMPGLLEFLRDRKPGMKRSGLQEFFFRDENYALTLEKDPAGNCAFGYFDEEGEFFCGIHALALKRNLDVRRYKPAVCQLFPLSYVELPEDRYLLSAITESSAAAVLEDPDDYQPISCITKRWPGDPPLYIGMRSAIVSLFGEVFFRRLDDLARKRLVQRQEHGKAKNA
;
A
#
# COMPACT_ATOMS: atom_id res chain seq x y z
N MET A 1 32.55 -16.30 69.35
CA MET A 1 33.00 -17.71 69.33
C MET A 1 33.15 -18.09 67.86
N PHE A 2 34.42 -18.18 67.41
CA PHE A 2 35.00 -18.88 66.24
C PHE A 2 34.06 -19.27 65.07
N GLY A 3 34.30 -18.98 63.79
CA GLY A 3 35.51 -18.70 63.02
C GLY A 3 35.53 -19.59 61.75
N ILE A 4 36.20 -19.13 60.67
CA ILE A 4 36.91 -19.96 59.66
C ILE A 4 35.97 -20.64 58.60
N LEU A 5 36.13 -20.59 57.26
CA LEU A 5 37.27 -20.33 56.36
C LEU A 5 36.77 -19.90 54.96
N GLU A 6 37.42 -18.88 54.40
CA GLU A 6 37.54 -18.63 52.96
C GLU A 6 38.28 -19.80 52.28
N LYS A 7 37.83 -20.25 51.11
CA LYS A 7 38.72 -20.80 50.08
C LYS A 7 38.28 -20.41 48.67
N ASN A 8 39.14 -19.59 48.09
CA ASN A 8 39.33 -19.28 46.69
C ASN A 8 39.16 -20.48 45.74
N LEU A 9 38.39 -20.27 44.69
CA LEU A 9 38.57 -20.90 43.38
C LEU A 9 38.45 -19.80 42.31
N PHE A 10 39.45 -18.91 42.29
CA PHE A 10 39.74 -18.10 41.12
C PHE A 10 40.42 -19.04 40.10
N PHE A 11 39.72 -19.33 39.01
CA PHE A 11 40.34 -19.94 37.84
C PHE A 11 41.22 -18.89 37.16
N ASP A 12 42.53 -19.10 37.21
CA ASP A 12 43.52 -18.40 36.39
C ASP A 12 43.26 -18.71 34.90
N PHE A 13 42.54 -17.83 34.21
CA PHE A 13 42.62 -17.73 32.76
C PHE A 13 43.63 -16.63 32.40
N PRO A 14 44.85 -16.97 31.95
CA PRO A 14 45.77 -15.98 31.42
C PRO A 14 45.31 -15.61 30.00
N PHE A 15 45.45 -14.34 29.64
CA PHE A 15 45.04 -13.71 28.36
C PHE A 15 43.59 -13.24 28.27
N PHE A 16 43.27 -12.17 28.99
CA PHE A 16 42.33 -11.19 28.46
C PHE A 16 43.03 -10.39 27.36
N LEU A 17 42.85 -10.79 26.11
CA LEU A 17 43.07 -9.86 25.00
C LEU A 17 42.12 -8.68 25.23
N THR A 18 42.67 -7.47 25.18
CA THR A 18 41.86 -6.27 25.20
C THR A 18 40.93 -6.27 23.98
N ARG A 19 39.76 -5.62 24.08
CA ARG A 19 38.83 -5.46 22.96
C ARG A 19 39.54 -4.95 21.69
N THR A 20 40.53 -4.10 21.87
CA THR A 20 41.39 -3.55 20.82
C THR A 20 42.25 -4.63 20.14
N GLU A 21 42.83 -5.56 20.91
CA GLU A 21 43.62 -6.67 20.36
C GLU A 21 42.75 -7.74 19.67
N ILE A 22 41.50 -7.93 20.14
CA ILE A 22 40.52 -8.81 19.47
C ILE A 22 40.12 -8.22 18.11
N MET A 23 39.83 -6.92 18.06
CA MET A 23 39.45 -6.22 16.81
C MET A 23 40.62 -6.12 15.83
N ALA A 24 41.85 -5.92 16.30
CA ALA A 24 43.04 -5.89 15.44
C ALA A 24 43.37 -7.24 14.79
N ARG A 25 42.87 -8.36 15.38
CA ARG A 25 43.00 -9.72 14.82
C ARG A 25 41.79 -10.15 14.00
N TYR A 26 40.69 -9.40 14.04
CA TYR A 26 39.51 -9.65 13.23
C TYR A 26 39.84 -9.29 11.77
N LYS A 27 40.13 -10.31 10.95
CA LYS A 27 40.08 -10.17 9.50
C LYS A 27 38.62 -10.31 9.12
N PRO A 28 37.98 -9.28 8.52
CA PRO A 28 36.60 -9.40 8.04
C PRO A 28 36.50 -10.66 7.20
N ASN A 29 35.61 -11.57 7.60
CA ASN A 29 35.37 -12.76 6.82
C ASN A 29 34.48 -12.31 5.66
N THR A 30 35.11 -11.82 4.60
CA THR A 30 34.44 -11.19 3.46
C THR A 30 33.28 -12.02 2.89
N ASP A 31 33.28 -13.36 3.05
CA ASP A 31 32.15 -14.20 2.64
C ASP A 31 31.02 -14.25 3.68
N LEU A 32 31.33 -14.21 4.99
CA LEU A 32 30.29 -14.11 6.03
C LEU A 32 29.68 -12.71 6.04
N ASP A 33 30.50 -11.66 5.94
CA ASP A 33 30.04 -10.27 5.86
C ASP A 33 29.16 -10.09 4.61
N ARG A 34 29.60 -10.61 3.45
CA ARG A 34 28.78 -10.64 2.23
C ARG A 34 27.48 -11.43 2.40
N ARG A 35 27.50 -12.60 3.05
CA ARG A 35 26.29 -13.38 3.33
C ARG A 35 25.36 -12.70 4.32
N THR A 36 25.89 -11.94 5.27
CA THR A 36 25.10 -11.15 6.24
C THR A 36 24.52 -9.91 5.59
N GLU A 37 25.24 -9.26 4.68
CA GLU A 37 24.71 -8.20 3.81
C GLU A 37 23.64 -8.75 2.84
N GLU A 38 23.89 -9.91 2.21
CA GLU A 38 22.92 -10.59 1.33
C GLU A 38 21.67 -11.08 2.08
N ALA A 39 21.84 -11.60 3.30
CA ALA A 39 20.73 -11.99 4.17
C ALA A 39 20.03 -10.78 4.83
N GLY A 40 20.70 -9.63 4.87
CA GLY A 40 20.18 -8.36 5.33
C GLY A 40 19.54 -7.52 4.22
N ARG A 41 19.59 -7.96 2.96
CA ARG A 41 18.83 -7.32 1.88
C ARG A 41 17.36 -7.40 2.22
N GLU A 42 16.74 -6.23 2.30
CA GLU A 42 15.33 -6.09 2.57
C GLU A 42 14.53 -6.80 1.45
N THR A 43 13.37 -7.36 1.78
CA THR A 43 12.57 -8.20 0.87
C THR A 43 12.27 -7.47 -0.45
N GLU A 44 12.18 -6.15 -0.37
CA GLU A 44 11.97 -5.18 -1.42
C GLU A 44 13.12 -5.14 -2.44
N GLU A 45 14.38 -5.18 -2.00
CA GLU A 45 15.53 -5.18 -2.91
C GLU A 45 15.64 -6.48 -3.69
N ASN A 46 15.36 -7.61 -3.03
CA ASN A 46 15.30 -8.91 -3.69
C ASN A 46 14.17 -8.97 -4.72
N TYR A 47 13.03 -8.33 -4.42
CA TYR A 47 11.92 -8.21 -5.36
C TYR A 47 12.27 -7.35 -6.58
N VAL A 48 12.93 -6.20 -6.37
CA VAL A 48 13.44 -5.35 -7.45
C VAL A 48 14.41 -6.12 -8.35
N GLN A 49 15.40 -6.81 -7.76
CA GLN A 49 16.37 -7.60 -8.52
C GLN A 49 15.69 -8.67 -9.38
N MET A 50 14.73 -9.41 -8.81
CA MET A 50 13.96 -10.40 -9.56
C MET A 50 13.21 -9.79 -10.76
N LEU A 51 12.60 -8.61 -10.59
CA LEU A 51 11.93 -7.90 -11.68
C LEU A 51 12.91 -7.38 -12.74
N GLU A 52 14.12 -6.98 -12.36
CA GLU A 52 15.18 -6.59 -13.31
C GLU A 52 15.63 -7.78 -14.16
N GLU A 53 15.94 -8.91 -13.51
CA GLU A 53 16.40 -10.12 -14.19
C GLU A 53 15.37 -10.69 -15.16
N SER A 54 14.08 -10.53 -14.85
CA SER A 54 12.98 -10.97 -15.71
C SER A 54 12.57 -9.96 -16.79
N GLY A 55 13.10 -8.74 -16.76
CA GLY A 55 12.65 -7.65 -17.64
C GLY A 55 11.22 -7.17 -17.34
N ASP A 56 10.73 -7.42 -16.12
CA ASP A 56 9.40 -7.06 -15.65
C ASP A 56 9.36 -5.73 -14.86
N GLY A 57 10.50 -5.08 -14.67
CA GLY A 57 10.59 -3.74 -14.10
C GLY A 57 11.52 -2.79 -14.87
N ALA A 58 11.46 -1.50 -14.54
CA ALA A 58 12.35 -0.49 -15.11
C ALA A 58 12.51 0.72 -14.20
N TRP A 59 13.70 1.34 -14.23
CA TRP A 59 13.97 2.60 -13.52
C TRP A 59 13.44 3.81 -14.29
N ILE A 60 12.80 4.73 -13.57
CA ILE A 60 12.54 6.10 -13.98
C ILE A 60 13.11 7.01 -12.90
N GLU A 61 14.28 7.60 -13.17
CA GLU A 61 15.05 8.35 -12.16
C GLU A 61 15.37 7.44 -10.96
N ASN A 62 14.97 7.82 -9.75
CA ASN A 62 15.18 7.05 -8.52
C ASN A 62 13.99 6.14 -8.16
N VAL A 63 13.03 5.94 -9.08
CA VAL A 63 11.87 5.05 -8.83
C VAL A 63 11.94 3.85 -9.75
N PHE A 64 12.01 2.66 -9.16
CA PHE A 64 11.84 1.39 -9.85
C PHE A 64 10.35 1.10 -10.03
N VAL A 65 9.91 0.90 -11.26
CA VAL A 65 8.51 0.61 -11.58
C VAL A 65 8.33 -0.85 -11.94
N ASP A 66 7.45 -1.52 -11.21
CA ASP A 66 6.99 -2.87 -11.50
C ASP A 66 6.03 -2.85 -12.71
N LEU A 67 6.59 -3.04 -13.91
CA LEU A 67 5.82 -2.97 -15.15
C LEU A 67 4.82 -4.13 -15.27
N LYS A 68 5.13 -5.28 -14.69
CA LYS A 68 4.20 -6.42 -14.65
C LYS A 68 2.92 -6.05 -13.92
N GLU A 69 3.03 -5.51 -12.72
CA GLU A 69 1.84 -5.14 -11.94
C GLU A 69 1.18 -3.85 -12.43
N LEU A 70 1.93 -2.85 -12.88
CA LEU A 70 1.34 -1.58 -13.34
C LEU A 70 0.77 -1.61 -14.76
N VAL A 71 1.41 -2.32 -15.69
CA VAL A 71 1.06 -2.28 -17.13
C VAL A 71 0.18 -3.46 -17.54
N ASP A 72 0.47 -4.66 -17.03
CA ASP A 72 -0.26 -5.85 -17.46
C ASP A 72 -1.57 -6.04 -16.71
N ARG A 73 -1.60 -5.64 -15.43
CA ARG A 73 -2.82 -5.67 -14.63
C ARG A 73 -3.86 -4.69 -15.15
N ARG A 74 -5.13 -5.07 -15.02
CA ARG A 74 -6.27 -4.25 -15.38
C ARG A 74 -6.98 -3.78 -14.12
N PHE A 75 -7.24 -2.49 -14.03
CA PHE A 75 -7.87 -1.92 -12.84
C PHE A 75 -8.65 -0.65 -13.17
N ALA A 76 -9.87 -0.60 -12.66
CA ALA A 76 -10.62 0.63 -12.48
C ALA A 76 -11.37 0.55 -11.14
N CYS A 77 -11.21 1.58 -10.29
CA CYS A 77 -11.95 1.65 -9.03
C CYS A 77 -13.45 1.76 -9.32
N CYS A 78 -14.19 0.67 -9.11
CA CYS A 78 -15.62 0.60 -9.36
C CYS A 78 -16.28 -0.28 -8.31
N THR A 79 -17.08 0.33 -7.44
CA THR A 79 -17.76 -0.36 -6.34
C THR A 79 -18.72 -1.45 -6.84
N ARG A 80 -19.33 -1.28 -8.01
CA ARG A 80 -20.16 -2.30 -8.68
C ARG A 80 -19.42 -3.60 -8.98
N LYS A 81 -18.09 -3.57 -9.10
CA LYS A 81 -17.24 -4.74 -9.42
C LYS A 81 -16.72 -5.45 -8.19
N CYS A 82 -16.42 -4.69 -7.13
CA CYS A 82 -15.91 -5.27 -5.88
C CYS A 82 -17.00 -5.61 -4.88
N LEU A 83 -18.23 -5.14 -5.08
CA LEU A 83 -19.38 -5.39 -4.22
C LEU A 83 -20.47 -6.12 -4.99
N ALA A 84 -21.02 -7.17 -4.40
CA ALA A 84 -22.18 -7.85 -4.99
C ALA A 84 -23.39 -6.90 -5.00
N ARG A 85 -24.07 -6.80 -6.14
CA ARG A 85 -25.31 -6.01 -6.27
C ARG A 85 -26.36 -6.48 -5.26
N GLY A 86 -27.04 -5.53 -4.61
CA GLY A 86 -28.06 -5.80 -3.61
C GLY A 86 -27.53 -6.27 -2.25
N ALA A 87 -26.21 -6.39 -2.09
CA ALA A 87 -25.62 -6.67 -0.79
C ALA A 87 -25.77 -5.44 0.12
N ARG A 88 -26.59 -5.56 1.17
CA ARG A 88 -26.74 -4.52 2.22
C ARG A 88 -25.50 -4.39 3.11
N LYS A 89 -24.53 -5.27 2.92
CA LYS A 89 -23.22 -5.27 3.56
C LYS A 89 -22.18 -5.43 2.46
N VAL A 90 -21.12 -4.65 2.53
CA VAL A 90 -19.97 -4.86 1.67
C VAL A 90 -19.40 -6.26 1.94
N SER A 91 -19.29 -7.09 0.91
CA SER A 91 -18.56 -8.36 1.02
C SER A 91 -17.10 -8.09 1.37
N GLY A 92 -16.47 -8.98 2.14
CA GLY A 92 -15.07 -8.82 2.60
C GLY A 92 -14.00 -8.74 1.50
N LEU A 93 -14.39 -8.72 0.22
CA LEU A 93 -13.53 -8.68 -0.96
C LEU A 93 -13.44 -7.27 -1.60
N SER A 94 -13.66 -6.22 -0.80
CA SER A 94 -13.47 -4.83 -1.23
C SER A 94 -12.65 -4.03 -0.22
N CYS A 95 -11.83 -3.10 -0.75
CA CYS A 95 -11.04 -2.20 0.08
C CYS A 95 -11.89 -1.27 0.97
N CYS A 96 -13.16 -1.04 0.61
CA CYS A 96 -14.05 -0.12 1.34
C CYS A 96 -14.68 -0.71 2.62
N ALA A 97 -14.52 -2.01 2.88
CA ALA A 97 -14.87 -2.59 4.19
C ALA A 97 -13.77 -3.42 4.82
N HIS A 98 -12.82 -3.92 4.02
CA HIS A 98 -11.75 -4.72 4.58
C HIS A 98 -10.77 -3.83 5.37
N PHE A 99 -10.17 -2.84 4.71
CA PHE A 99 -9.10 -2.07 5.31
C PHE A 99 -9.60 -1.06 6.32
N ASP A 100 -8.83 -0.95 7.40
CA ASP A 100 -8.87 0.20 8.28
C ASP A 100 -8.10 1.34 7.61
N VAL A 101 -8.75 2.50 7.55
CA VAL A 101 -8.26 3.65 6.78
C VAL A 101 -7.66 4.64 7.76
N SER A 102 -6.36 4.53 7.96
CA SER A 102 -5.59 5.50 8.73
C SER A 102 -5.53 6.84 7.97
N VAL A 103 -5.70 7.93 8.71
CA VAL A 103 -5.67 9.29 8.21
C VAL A 103 -4.77 10.15 9.06
N SER A 104 -4.00 11.02 8.43
CA SER A 104 -3.25 12.05 9.16
C SER A 104 -4.20 13.08 9.78
N PRO A 105 -3.77 13.81 10.83
CA PRO A 105 -4.54 14.93 11.37
C PRO A 105 -4.91 15.97 10.30
N ARG A 106 -4.00 16.22 9.34
CA ARG A 106 -4.23 17.15 8.23
C ARG A 106 -5.32 16.67 7.28
N GLU A 107 -5.39 15.38 6.99
CA GLU A 107 -6.45 14.81 6.17
C GLU A 107 -7.79 14.85 6.88
N ARG A 108 -7.83 14.50 8.17
CA ARG A 108 -9.02 14.66 9.01
C ARG A 108 -9.54 16.10 8.94
N ASP A 109 -8.67 17.07 9.17
CA ASP A 109 -9.08 18.49 9.17
C ASP A 109 -9.64 18.93 7.81
N ARG A 110 -9.07 18.44 6.70
CA ARG A 110 -9.62 18.68 5.35
C ARG A 110 -11.01 18.04 5.18
N ILE A 111 -11.21 16.81 5.65
CA ILE A 111 -12.50 16.11 5.59
C ILE A 111 -13.54 16.86 6.42
N LEU A 112 -13.20 17.26 7.65
CA LEU A 112 -14.07 18.02 8.55
C LEU A 112 -14.46 19.37 7.96
N ALA A 113 -13.55 20.02 7.23
CA ALA A 113 -13.79 21.28 6.54
C ALA A 113 -14.56 21.13 5.21
N MET A 114 -14.94 19.91 4.82
CA MET A 114 -15.67 19.67 3.57
C MET A 114 -17.09 20.23 3.66
N PRO A 115 -17.46 21.24 2.84
CA PRO A 115 -18.74 21.92 2.99
C PRO A 115 -19.91 20.97 2.71
N GLY A 116 -20.85 20.85 3.65
CA GLY A 116 -22.09 20.10 3.48
C GLY A 116 -21.95 18.58 3.56
N LEU A 117 -20.81 18.05 4.03
CA LEU A 117 -20.56 16.60 4.03
C LEU A 117 -21.49 15.85 5.00
N LEU A 118 -21.74 16.41 6.18
CA LEU A 118 -22.61 15.78 7.16
C LEU A 118 -24.06 15.72 6.68
N GLU A 119 -24.57 16.82 6.13
CA GLU A 119 -25.91 16.93 5.56
C GLU A 119 -26.06 15.95 4.39
N PHE A 120 -25.08 15.93 3.49
CA PHE A 120 -25.08 14.99 2.36
C PHE A 120 -25.14 13.53 2.84
N LEU A 121 -24.40 13.17 3.89
CA LEU A 121 -24.43 11.82 4.45
C LEU A 121 -25.75 11.50 5.15
N ARG A 122 -26.37 12.47 5.86
CA ARG A 122 -27.69 12.31 6.48
C ARG A 122 -28.77 12.03 5.45
N ASP A 123 -28.78 12.78 4.36
CA ASP A 123 -29.72 12.61 3.25
C ASP A 123 -29.60 11.21 2.62
N ARG A 124 -28.37 10.67 2.55
CA ARG A 124 -28.08 9.37 1.95
C ARG A 124 -28.15 8.19 2.92
N LYS A 125 -28.18 8.44 4.22
CA LYS A 125 -28.22 7.41 5.27
C LYS A 125 -29.33 7.73 6.28
N PRO A 126 -30.61 7.50 5.92
CA PRO A 126 -31.71 7.64 6.86
C PRO A 126 -31.45 6.81 8.12
N GLY A 127 -31.50 7.45 9.29
CA GLY A 127 -31.21 6.79 10.58
C GLY A 127 -29.76 6.88 11.06
N MET A 128 -28.87 7.59 10.35
CA MET A 128 -27.54 7.91 10.87
C MET A 128 -27.65 8.74 12.15
N LYS A 129 -27.19 8.19 13.28
CA LYS A 129 -27.30 8.80 14.62
C LYS A 129 -26.19 9.80 14.96
N ARG A 130 -25.21 9.99 14.07
CA ARG A 130 -24.05 10.84 14.35
C ARG A 130 -24.40 12.33 14.34
N SER A 131 -23.98 13.04 15.39
CA SER A 131 -24.27 14.46 15.57
C SER A 131 -23.27 15.35 14.82
N GLY A 132 -22.01 14.90 14.70
CA GLY A 132 -20.93 15.59 14.00
C GLY A 132 -20.01 14.67 13.20
N LEU A 133 -19.23 15.25 12.28
CA LEU A 133 -18.22 14.52 11.49
C LEU A 133 -17.08 13.98 12.35
N GLN A 134 -16.85 14.52 13.55
CA GLN A 134 -15.80 14.03 14.46
C GLN A 134 -16.03 12.58 14.89
N GLU A 135 -17.29 12.14 14.96
CA GLU A 135 -17.67 10.76 15.32
C GLU A 135 -17.40 9.74 14.21
N PHE A 136 -16.78 10.16 13.10
CA PHE A 136 -16.37 9.31 11.99
C PHE A 136 -14.89 8.92 12.08
N PHE A 137 -14.23 9.30 13.18
CA PHE A 137 -12.83 9.03 13.44
C PHE A 137 -12.66 8.45 14.84
N PHE A 138 -11.74 7.51 14.97
CA PHE A 138 -11.31 6.96 16.26
C PHE A 138 -9.79 6.82 16.27
N ARG A 139 -9.20 6.51 17.42
CA ARG A 139 -7.81 6.09 17.51
C ARG A 139 -7.75 4.59 17.71
N ASP A 140 -7.02 3.90 16.87
CA ASP A 140 -6.78 2.46 17.04
C ASP A 140 -5.77 2.17 18.15
N GLU A 141 -5.45 0.89 18.33
CA GLU A 141 -4.51 0.39 19.34
C GLU A 141 -3.07 0.90 19.14
N ASN A 142 -2.72 1.28 17.91
CA ASN A 142 -1.44 1.88 17.55
C ASN A 142 -1.48 3.41 17.62
N TYR A 143 -2.54 3.98 18.22
CA TYR A 143 -2.81 5.42 18.36
C TYR A 143 -2.99 6.15 17.02
N ALA A 144 -3.06 5.42 15.90
CA ALA A 144 -3.29 6.00 14.59
C ALA A 144 -4.75 6.46 14.50
N LEU A 145 -4.96 7.60 13.85
CA LEU A 145 -6.29 8.15 13.66
C LEU A 145 -6.92 7.44 12.46
N THR A 146 -8.03 6.75 12.68
CA THR A 146 -8.61 5.81 11.70
C THR A 146 -10.07 6.16 11.44
N LEU A 147 -10.54 5.90 10.22
CA LEU A 147 -11.94 6.10 9.86
C LEU A 147 -12.83 5.03 10.51
N GLU A 148 -13.89 5.48 11.18
CA GLU A 148 -14.86 4.61 11.83
C GLU A 148 -15.61 3.73 10.82
N LYS A 149 -16.03 2.54 11.25
CA LYS A 149 -16.98 1.70 10.50
C LYS A 149 -18.41 1.91 11.00
N ASP A 150 -19.41 1.69 10.16
CA ASP A 150 -20.80 1.65 10.59
C ASP A 150 -21.11 0.30 11.27
N PRO A 151 -22.26 0.14 11.94
CA PRO A 151 -22.62 -1.14 12.59
C PRO A 151 -22.71 -2.34 11.63
N ALA A 152 -22.80 -2.12 10.31
CA ALA A 152 -22.76 -3.18 9.32
C ALA A 152 -21.31 -3.54 8.88
N GLY A 153 -20.31 -2.81 9.36
CA GLY A 153 -18.89 -3.01 9.07
C GLY A 153 -18.40 -2.26 7.83
N ASN A 154 -19.18 -1.33 7.27
CA ASN A 154 -18.73 -0.53 6.12
C ASN A 154 -18.04 0.75 6.60
N CYS A 155 -17.20 1.37 5.78
CA CYS A 155 -16.67 2.71 6.08
C CYS A 155 -17.80 3.70 6.45
N ALA A 156 -17.65 4.48 7.52
CA ALA A 156 -18.65 5.44 7.98
C ALA A 156 -19.03 6.50 6.93
N PHE A 157 -18.13 6.79 5.98
CA PHE A 157 -18.41 7.69 4.85
C PHE A 157 -19.07 7.01 3.64
N GLY A 158 -19.20 5.68 3.62
CA GLY A 158 -19.76 4.95 2.49
C GLY A 158 -21.27 4.71 2.63
N TYR A 159 -22.07 4.97 1.60
CA TYR A 159 -23.54 4.81 1.62
C TYR A 159 -24.00 3.95 0.44
N PHE A 160 -25.20 3.38 0.54
CA PHE A 160 -25.86 2.72 -0.58
C PHE A 160 -26.88 3.67 -1.21
N ASP A 161 -26.93 3.73 -2.54
CA ASP A 161 -27.98 4.44 -3.24
C ASP A 161 -29.29 3.64 -3.31
N GLU A 162 -30.27 4.16 -4.03
CA GLU A 162 -31.60 3.55 -4.20
C GLU A 162 -31.55 2.23 -5.00
N GLU A 163 -30.53 2.06 -5.86
CA GLU A 163 -30.30 0.83 -6.63
C GLU A 163 -29.51 -0.23 -5.82
N GLY A 164 -29.13 0.10 -4.58
CA GLY A 164 -28.34 -0.77 -3.72
C GLY A 164 -26.85 -0.80 -4.09
N GLU A 165 -26.36 0.23 -4.76
CA GLU A 165 -24.96 0.41 -5.11
C GLU A 165 -24.23 1.25 -4.07
N PHE A 166 -23.03 0.83 -3.70
CA PHE A 166 -22.25 1.50 -2.67
C PHE A 166 -21.40 2.64 -3.25
N PHE A 167 -21.38 3.77 -2.56
CA PHE A 167 -20.62 4.96 -2.93
C PHE A 167 -19.90 5.56 -1.74
N CYS A 168 -18.77 6.20 -1.99
CA CYS A 168 -18.07 7.01 -1.00
C CYS A 168 -18.67 8.42 -0.95
N GLY A 169 -19.20 8.83 0.20
CA GLY A 169 -19.81 10.15 0.40
C GLY A 169 -18.85 11.31 0.17
N ILE A 170 -17.59 11.18 0.60
CA ILE A 170 -16.54 12.18 0.33
C ILE A 170 -16.34 12.35 -1.18
N HIS A 171 -16.18 11.24 -1.91
CA HIS A 171 -15.95 11.28 -3.34
C HIS A 171 -17.16 11.82 -4.11
N ALA A 172 -18.35 11.29 -3.82
CA ALA A 172 -19.60 11.68 -4.47
C ALA A 172 -19.92 13.16 -4.26
N LEU A 173 -19.75 13.67 -3.03
CA LEU A 173 -20.00 15.08 -2.75
C LEU A 173 -18.98 15.99 -3.42
N ALA A 174 -17.70 15.58 -3.47
CA ALA A 174 -16.66 16.35 -4.12
C ALA A 174 -16.99 16.54 -5.61
N LEU A 175 -17.36 15.46 -6.31
CA LEU A 175 -17.80 15.53 -7.70
C LEU A 175 -19.07 16.39 -7.85
N LYS A 176 -20.08 16.19 -7.00
CA LYS A 176 -21.34 16.97 -7.04
C LYS A 176 -21.11 18.47 -6.89
N ARG A 177 -20.10 18.89 -6.13
CA ARG A 177 -19.78 20.30 -5.86
C ARG A 177 -18.61 20.82 -6.70
N ASN A 178 -18.13 20.07 -7.68
CA ASN A 178 -16.95 20.40 -8.49
C ASN A 178 -15.71 20.73 -7.62
N LEU A 179 -15.54 20.00 -6.53
CA LEU A 179 -14.39 20.09 -5.64
C LEU A 179 -13.34 19.06 -6.06
N ASP A 180 -12.07 19.37 -5.81
CA ASP A 180 -10.98 18.42 -6.02
C ASP A 180 -11.08 17.26 -5.02
N VAL A 181 -11.43 16.07 -5.52
CA VAL A 181 -11.50 14.83 -4.74
C VAL A 181 -10.21 14.60 -3.94
N ARG A 182 -9.05 14.93 -4.52
CA ARG A 182 -7.74 14.67 -3.92
C ARG A 182 -7.48 15.49 -2.66
N ARG A 183 -8.17 16.62 -2.53
CA ARG A 183 -8.10 17.48 -1.35
C ARG A 183 -8.78 16.84 -0.13
N TYR A 184 -9.83 16.04 -0.35
CA TYR A 184 -10.70 15.57 0.73
C TYR A 184 -10.62 14.06 0.97
N LYS A 185 -10.38 13.24 -0.06
CA LYS A 185 -10.31 11.79 0.10
C LYS A 185 -8.99 11.41 0.80
N PRO A 186 -8.97 10.45 1.74
CA PRO A 186 -7.73 9.94 2.33
C PRO A 186 -6.74 9.46 1.26
N ALA A 187 -5.45 9.72 1.46
CA ALA A 187 -4.37 9.33 0.57
C ALA A 187 -4.38 7.83 0.32
N VAL A 188 -4.48 7.00 1.37
CA VAL A 188 -4.54 5.53 1.23
C VAL A 188 -5.71 5.07 0.34
N CYS A 189 -6.86 5.76 0.41
CA CYS A 189 -8.01 5.48 -0.45
C CYS A 189 -7.84 5.99 -1.90
N GLN A 190 -6.98 6.97 -2.12
CA GLN A 190 -6.63 7.48 -3.46
C GLN A 190 -5.54 6.63 -4.12
N LEU A 191 -4.62 6.10 -3.31
CA LEU A 191 -3.51 5.30 -3.75
C LEU A 191 -3.92 3.86 -4.02
N PHE A 192 -4.85 3.27 -3.28
CA PHE A 192 -5.22 1.88 -3.50
C PHE A 192 -5.65 1.58 -4.95
N PRO A 193 -5.06 0.57 -5.63
CA PRO A 193 -4.15 -0.46 -5.09
C PRO A 193 -2.66 -0.17 -5.27
N LEU A 194 -2.29 1.00 -5.77
CA LEU A 194 -0.90 1.42 -5.89
C LEU A 194 -0.25 1.45 -4.49
N SER A 195 0.97 0.93 -4.41
CA SER A 195 1.85 1.08 -3.25
C SER A 195 3.20 1.62 -3.72
N TYR A 196 3.84 2.43 -2.88
CA TYR A 196 5.22 2.80 -3.08
C TYR A 196 5.98 2.57 -1.79
N VAL A 197 7.18 1.99 -1.91
CA VAL A 197 8.04 1.64 -0.78
C VAL A 197 9.37 2.34 -0.94
N GLU A 198 9.90 2.84 0.14
CA GLU A 198 11.24 3.42 0.18
C GLU A 198 12.27 2.29 0.16
N LEU A 199 13.28 2.44 -0.68
CA LEU A 199 14.43 1.57 -0.80
C LEU A 199 15.66 2.31 -0.28
N PRO A 200 16.77 1.62 0.01
CA PRO A 200 18.02 2.28 0.36
C PRO A 200 18.46 3.31 -0.69
N GLU A 201 19.17 4.34 -0.22
CA GLU A 201 19.78 5.40 -1.04
C GLU A 201 18.77 6.32 -1.76
N ASP A 202 17.70 6.74 -1.07
CA ASP A 202 16.64 7.62 -1.61
C ASP A 202 15.99 7.07 -2.90
N ARG A 203 15.91 5.74 -3.00
CA ARG A 203 15.25 5.04 -4.10
C ARG A 203 13.85 4.61 -3.67
N TYR A 204 12.99 4.31 -4.64
CA TYR A 204 11.62 3.89 -4.36
C TYR A 204 11.19 2.74 -5.28
N LEU A 205 10.42 1.80 -4.76
CA LEU A 205 9.67 0.83 -5.53
C LEU A 205 8.25 1.35 -5.74
N LEU A 206 7.76 1.37 -6.97
CA LEU A 206 6.36 1.60 -7.32
C LEU A 206 5.75 0.31 -7.86
N SER A 207 4.81 -0.27 -7.12
CA SER A 207 4.09 -1.48 -7.50
C SER A 207 2.59 -1.36 -7.13
N ALA A 208 1.83 -2.44 -7.24
CA ALA A 208 0.46 -2.54 -6.75
C ALA A 208 0.37 -3.60 -5.65
N ILE A 209 -0.60 -3.49 -4.75
CA ILE A 209 -0.86 -4.49 -3.71
C ILE A 209 -1.56 -5.69 -4.34
N THR A 210 -0.82 -6.77 -4.51
CA THR A 210 -1.27 -8.00 -5.16
C THR A 210 -0.62 -9.20 -4.48
N GLU A 211 -1.13 -10.41 -4.74
CA GLU A 211 -0.54 -11.63 -4.19
C GLU A 211 0.96 -11.76 -4.52
N SER A 212 1.36 -11.43 -5.75
CA SER A 212 2.73 -11.54 -6.24
C SER A 212 3.69 -10.48 -5.70
N SER A 213 3.18 -9.39 -5.15
CA SER A 213 3.95 -8.24 -4.70
C SER A 213 3.80 -7.97 -3.19
N ALA A 214 2.83 -8.61 -2.53
CA ALA A 214 2.48 -8.38 -1.13
C ALA A 214 3.70 -8.38 -0.20
N ALA A 215 4.57 -9.37 -0.34
CA ALA A 215 5.79 -9.50 0.46
C ALA A 215 6.76 -8.31 0.34
N ALA A 216 6.70 -7.56 -0.75
CA ALA A 216 7.57 -6.41 -1.01
C ALA A 216 6.86 -5.06 -0.87
N VAL A 217 5.55 -5.03 -0.58
CA VAL A 217 4.77 -3.77 -0.56
C VAL A 217 3.88 -3.60 0.65
N LEU A 218 3.75 -4.62 1.48
CA LEU A 218 3.02 -4.60 2.75
C LEU A 218 4.02 -4.82 3.89
N GLU A 219 3.76 -4.16 5.01
CA GLU A 219 4.53 -4.37 6.24
C GLU A 219 4.33 -5.80 6.77
N ASP A 220 3.09 -6.30 6.74
CA ASP A 220 2.76 -7.70 6.98
C ASP A 220 2.16 -8.33 5.70
N PRO A 221 2.85 -9.30 5.07
CA PRO A 221 2.32 -10.00 3.91
C PRO A 221 1.03 -10.78 4.18
N ASP A 222 0.78 -11.19 5.43
CA ASP A 222 -0.43 -11.92 5.83
C ASP A 222 -1.69 -11.02 5.84
N ASP A 223 -1.51 -9.69 5.84
CA ASP A 223 -2.60 -8.72 5.66
C ASP A 223 -3.09 -8.64 4.20
N TYR A 224 -2.44 -9.34 3.26
CA TYR A 224 -2.91 -9.40 1.89
C TYR A 224 -4.31 -10.01 1.81
N GLN A 225 -5.17 -9.33 1.05
CA GLN A 225 -6.51 -9.81 0.75
C GLN A 225 -6.80 -9.78 -0.75
N PRO A 226 -7.43 -10.83 -1.30
CA PRO A 226 -7.74 -10.92 -2.72
C PRO A 226 -8.94 -10.02 -3.08
N ILE A 227 -8.71 -8.72 -3.20
CA ILE A 227 -9.74 -7.73 -3.53
C ILE A 227 -10.21 -7.93 -4.98
N SER A 228 -11.53 -8.09 -5.17
CA SER A 228 -12.12 -8.51 -6.45
C SER A 228 -11.88 -7.56 -7.63
N CYS A 229 -11.67 -6.26 -7.39
CA CYS A 229 -11.36 -5.30 -8.45
C CYS A 229 -9.91 -5.38 -8.97
N ILE A 230 -9.03 -6.09 -8.26
CA ILE A 230 -7.61 -6.29 -8.63
C ILE A 230 -7.39 -7.70 -9.16
N THR A 231 -8.00 -8.69 -8.50
CA THR A 231 -7.78 -10.11 -8.79
C THR A 231 -8.54 -10.56 -10.04
N LYS A 232 -9.71 -9.97 -10.31
CA LYS A 232 -10.50 -10.29 -11.51
C LYS A 232 -10.16 -9.34 -12.65
N ARG A 233 -9.97 -9.92 -13.84
CA ARG A 233 -9.81 -9.15 -15.07
C ARG A 233 -11.18 -8.81 -15.65
N TRP A 234 -11.60 -7.56 -15.49
CA TRP A 234 -12.87 -7.08 -16.04
C TRP A 234 -12.71 -6.61 -17.48
N PRO A 235 -13.62 -6.98 -18.40
CA PRO A 235 -13.62 -6.46 -19.77
C PRO A 235 -13.69 -4.92 -19.78
N GLY A 236 -12.84 -4.30 -20.60
CA GLY A 236 -12.80 -2.85 -20.76
C GLY A 236 -11.98 -2.09 -19.72
N ASP A 237 -11.48 -2.75 -18.66
CA ASP A 237 -10.61 -2.07 -17.71
C ASP A 237 -9.28 -1.68 -18.36
N PRO A 238 -8.77 -0.47 -18.09
CA PRO A 238 -7.50 -0.03 -18.62
C PRO A 238 -6.35 -0.70 -17.84
N PRO A 239 -5.10 -0.62 -18.34
CA PRO A 239 -3.92 -0.87 -17.53
C PRO A 239 -3.99 -0.13 -16.18
N LEU A 240 -3.49 -0.75 -15.11
CA LEU A 240 -3.56 -0.18 -13.77
C LEU A 240 -2.95 1.22 -13.70
N TYR A 241 -1.79 1.45 -14.33
CA TYR A 241 -1.17 2.77 -14.35
C TYR A 241 -2.05 3.86 -14.98
N ILE A 242 -2.86 3.50 -15.99
CA ILE A 242 -3.84 4.42 -16.60
C ILE A 242 -4.99 4.69 -15.63
N GLY A 243 -5.57 3.63 -15.05
CA GLY A 243 -6.65 3.76 -14.05
C GLY A 243 -6.22 4.58 -12.82
N MET A 244 -4.93 4.53 -12.49
CA MET A 244 -4.30 5.22 -11.36
C MET A 244 -3.53 6.49 -11.77
N ARG A 245 -3.72 7.02 -12.98
CA ARG A 245 -3.01 8.20 -13.48
C ARG A 245 -3.02 9.35 -12.49
N SER A 246 -4.18 9.68 -11.92
CA SER A 246 -4.31 10.80 -10.98
C SER A 246 -3.44 10.61 -9.73
N ALA A 247 -3.33 9.38 -9.22
CA ALA A 247 -2.48 9.07 -8.07
C ALA A 247 -1.00 9.20 -8.45
N ILE A 248 -0.59 8.56 -9.56
CA ILE A 248 0.80 8.58 -10.04
C ILE A 248 1.28 10.01 -10.32
N VAL A 249 0.47 10.82 -11.00
CA VAL A 249 0.80 12.23 -11.29
C VAL A 249 0.86 13.06 -9.99
N SER A 250 0.04 12.75 -8.99
CA SER A 250 0.07 13.48 -7.72
C SER A 250 1.31 13.13 -6.89
N LEU A 251 1.83 11.91 -7.00
CA LEU A 251 3.04 11.46 -6.32
C LEU A 251 4.32 11.93 -7.04
N PHE A 252 4.42 11.66 -8.34
CA PHE A 252 5.68 11.77 -9.10
C PHE A 252 5.65 12.82 -10.21
N GLY A 253 4.50 13.47 -10.43
CA GLY A 253 4.33 14.50 -11.44
C GLY A 253 4.05 13.99 -12.85
N GLU A 254 3.73 14.93 -13.74
CA GLU A 254 3.32 14.65 -15.11
C GLU A 254 4.48 14.12 -15.98
N VAL A 255 5.70 14.57 -15.71
CA VAL A 255 6.90 14.13 -16.45
C VAL A 255 7.15 12.64 -16.21
N PHE A 256 7.07 12.20 -14.95
CA PHE A 256 7.20 10.80 -14.58
C PHE A 256 6.15 9.94 -15.28
N PHE A 257 4.87 10.36 -15.21
CA PHE A 257 3.78 9.61 -15.83
C PHE A 257 3.97 9.43 -17.34
N ARG A 258 4.45 10.45 -18.05
CA ARG A 258 4.74 10.33 -19.50
C ARG A 258 5.83 9.29 -19.78
N ARG A 259 6.91 9.26 -18.98
CA ARG A 259 7.97 8.25 -19.14
C ARG A 259 7.45 6.83 -18.86
N LEU A 260 6.58 6.69 -17.86
CA LEU A 260 5.91 5.42 -17.58
C LEU A 260 5.00 5.00 -18.74
N ASP A 261 4.23 5.92 -19.33
CA ASP A 261 3.39 5.62 -20.49
C ASP A 261 4.21 5.16 -21.70
N ASP A 262 5.37 5.77 -21.95
CA ASP A 262 6.29 5.35 -23.02
C ASP A 262 6.84 3.94 -22.80
N LEU A 263 7.22 3.60 -21.57
CA LEU A 263 7.66 2.23 -21.20
C LEU A 263 6.51 1.23 -21.36
N ALA A 264 5.33 1.59 -20.90
CA ALA A 264 4.13 0.75 -20.98
C ALA A 264 3.76 0.43 -22.44
N ARG A 265 3.82 1.42 -23.34
CA ARG A 265 3.57 1.21 -24.78
C ARG A 265 4.53 0.20 -25.39
N LYS A 266 5.84 0.31 -25.09
CA LYS A 266 6.86 -0.64 -25.58
C LYS A 266 6.57 -2.06 -25.09
N ARG A 267 6.29 -2.22 -23.79
CA ARG A 267 5.96 -3.52 -23.18
C ARG A 267 4.70 -4.15 -23.81
N LEU A 268 3.65 -3.36 -24.02
CA LEU A 268 2.41 -3.85 -24.62
C LEU A 268 2.61 -4.35 -26.06
N VAL A 269 3.45 -3.68 -26.86
CA VAL A 269 3.82 -4.13 -28.21
C VAL A 269 4.57 -5.46 -28.14
N GLN A 270 5.62 -5.55 -27.31
CA GLN A 270 6.39 -6.78 -27.15
C GLN A 270 5.51 -7.97 -26.74
N ARG A 271 4.56 -7.77 -25.83
CA ARG A 271 3.63 -8.85 -25.42
C ARG A 271 2.70 -9.30 -26.54
N GLN A 272 2.24 -8.40 -27.40
CA GLN A 272 1.40 -8.76 -28.54
C GLN A 272 2.16 -9.62 -29.55
N GLU A 273 3.43 -9.31 -29.79
CA GLU A 273 4.31 -10.08 -30.67
C GLU A 273 4.58 -11.48 -30.13
N HIS A 274 4.94 -11.59 -28.84
CA HIS A 274 5.16 -12.88 -28.17
C HIS A 274 3.88 -13.74 -28.11
N GLY A 275 2.71 -13.11 -27.90
CA GLY A 275 1.42 -13.80 -27.90
C GLY A 275 1.03 -14.35 -29.27
N LYS A 276 1.39 -13.67 -30.36
CA LYS A 276 1.19 -14.17 -31.73
C LYS A 276 2.12 -15.35 -32.04
N ALA A 277 3.39 -15.26 -31.63
CA ALA A 277 4.37 -16.31 -31.87
C ALA A 277 4.04 -17.65 -31.17
N LYS A 278 3.37 -17.61 -30.00
CA LYS A 278 2.94 -18.83 -29.29
C LYS A 278 1.70 -19.51 -29.87
N ASN A 279 0.95 -18.81 -30.72
CA ASN A 279 -0.32 -19.28 -31.30
C ASN A 279 -0.21 -19.58 -32.81
N ALA A 280 0.98 -19.40 -33.40
CA ALA A 280 1.31 -19.74 -34.77
C ALA A 280 2.05 -21.08 -34.79
#